data_AF-A0A158AQB8-F1
#
_entry.id   AF-A0A158AQB8-F1
#
_cell.length_a   1.000
_cell.length_b   1.000
_cell.length_c   1.000
_cell.angle_alpha   90.00
_cell.angle_beta   90.00
_cell.angle_gamma   90.00
#
_symmetry.space_group_name_H-M   'P 1'
#
loop_
_entity.id
_entity.type
_entity.pdbx_description
1 polymer ?
#
loop_
_entity_poly.entity_id
_entity_poly.type
_entity_poly.pdbx_seq_one_letter_code
_entity_poly.pdbx_strand_id
1 'polypeptide(L)'
;MTAQGHPTPISERVRLVIELTRINSEHLRSKSRFAGVEIELESALAASRPEARTSQQVLRIEMLRDELWEADRSLSALEAERARLETALANVEAAARTAHARDSR
;
A
#
# COMPACT_ATOMS: atom_id res chain seq x y z
N MET A 1 7.74 -11.10 35.78
CA MET A 1 6.28 -10.95 35.53
C MET A 1 6.11 -9.69 34.70
N THR A 2 5.99 -9.82 33.39
CA THR A 2 5.81 -8.67 32.49
C THR A 2 4.34 -8.27 32.53
N ALA A 3 4.06 -7.09 33.10
CA ALA A 3 2.74 -6.48 33.03
C ALA A 3 2.47 -6.12 31.55
N GLN A 4 1.78 -7.02 30.85
CA GLN A 4 1.11 -6.72 29.58
C GLN A 4 -0.02 -5.74 29.91
N GLY A 5 0.32 -4.45 30.04
CA GLY A 5 -0.67 -3.40 30.13
C GLY A 5 -1.43 -3.37 28.81
N HIS A 6 -2.72 -3.68 28.84
CA HIS A 6 -3.57 -3.48 27.67
C HIS A 6 -3.46 -2.01 27.24
N PRO A 7 -3.06 -1.73 25.98
CA PRO A 7 -2.98 -0.35 25.52
C PRO A 7 -4.35 0.29 25.68
N THR A 8 -4.37 1.50 26.25
CA THR A 8 -5.61 2.25 26.38
C THR A 8 -6.14 2.59 24.98
N PRO A 9 -7.46 2.75 24.79
CA PRO A 9 -8.03 3.01 23.47
C PRO A 9 -7.41 4.23 22.75
N ILE A 10 -6.97 5.24 23.51
CA ILE A 10 -6.28 6.42 22.99
C ILE A 10 -4.89 6.06 22.45
N SER A 11 -4.11 5.23 23.16
CA SER A 11 -2.77 4.84 22.70
C SER A 11 -2.82 3.93 21.48
N GLU A 12 -3.81 3.03 21.41
CA GLU A 12 -4.02 2.18 20.24
C GLU A 12 -4.47 2.99 19.01
N ARG A 13 -5.38 3.96 19.20
CA ARG A 13 -5.79 4.88 18.12
C ARG A 13 -4.59 5.63 17.53
N VAL A 14 -3.73 6.20 18.37
CA VAL A 14 -2.54 6.92 17.92
C VAL A 14 -1.58 6.00 17.17
N ARG A 15 -1.36 4.77 17.66
CA ARG A 15 -0.53 3.76 16.98
C ARG A 15 -1.05 3.47 15.57
N LEU A 16 -2.35 3.21 15.43
CA LEU A 16 -2.98 2.91 14.14
C LEU A 16 -2.88 4.07 13.15
N VAL A 17 -3.06 5.32 13.62
CA VAL A 17 -2.90 6.51 12.78
C VAL A 17 -1.45 6.68 12.28
N ILE A 18 -0.46 6.40 13.12
CA ILE A 18 0.96 6.42 12.72
C ILE A 18 1.23 5.39 11.64
N GLU A 19 0.78 4.15 11.82
CA GLU A 19 0.96 3.08 10.83
C GLU A 19 0.24 3.40 9.51
N LEU A 20 -0.99 3.91 9.56
CA LEU A 20 -1.70 4.36 8.37
C LEU A 20 -0.96 5.48 7.64
N THR A 21 -0.35 6.41 8.38
CA THR A 21 0.45 7.49 7.78
C THR A 21 1.68 6.94 7.06
N ARG A 22 2.35 5.95 7.66
CA ARG A 22 3.49 5.24 7.05
C ARG A 22 3.06 4.52 5.77
N ILE A 23 1.99 3.71 5.85
CA ILE A 23 1.46 2.96 4.70
C ILE A 23 1.00 3.89 3.59
N ASN A 24 0.31 4.99 3.89
CA ASN A 24 -0.10 5.97 2.87
C ASN A 24 1.11 6.58 2.14
N SER A 25 2.18 6.89 2.88
CA SER A 25 3.41 7.41 2.28
C SER A 25 4.08 6.38 1.36
N GLU A 26 4.11 5.12 1.77
CA GLU A 26 4.67 4.02 0.99
C GLU A 26 3.82 3.69 -0.25
N HIS A 27 2.50 3.76 -0.11
CA HIS A 27 1.54 3.59 -1.18
C HIS A 27 1.73 4.67 -2.26
N LEU A 28 1.87 5.95 -1.88
CA LEU A 28 2.15 7.02 -2.85
C LEU A 28 3.46 6.78 -3.63
N ARG A 29 4.53 6.39 -2.94
CA ARG A 29 5.80 6.05 -3.60
C ARG A 29 5.65 4.85 -4.54
N SER A 30 4.89 3.85 -4.14
CA SER A 30 4.63 2.65 -4.96
C SER A 30 3.82 2.99 -6.21
N LYS A 31 2.81 3.87 -6.10
CA LYS A 31 2.07 4.40 -7.26
C LYS A 31 2.99 5.12 -8.24
N SER A 32 3.91 5.97 -7.74
CA SER A 32 4.87 6.64 -8.61
C SER A 32 5.80 5.66 -9.31
N ARG A 33 6.27 4.61 -8.63
CA ARG A 33 7.08 3.55 -9.26
C ARG A 33 6.31 2.80 -10.33
N PHE A 34 5.08 2.36 -10.02
CA PHE A 34 4.20 1.69 -10.97
C PHE A 34 4.03 2.51 -12.25
N ALA A 35 3.64 3.79 -12.10
CA ALA A 35 3.45 4.69 -13.23
C ALA A 35 4.75 4.90 -14.04
N GLY A 36 5.91 4.98 -13.37
CA GLY A 36 7.20 5.07 -14.04
C GLY A 36 7.49 3.87 -14.93
N VAL A 37 7.30 2.66 -14.41
CA VAL A 37 7.53 1.42 -15.19
C VAL A 37 6.52 1.29 -16.33
N GLU A 38 5.26 1.66 -16.10
CA GLU A 38 4.22 1.67 -17.13
C GLU A 38 4.60 2.60 -18.31
N ILE A 39 5.03 3.83 -18.01
CA ILE A 39 5.50 4.79 -19.02
C ILE A 39 6.71 4.26 -19.80
N GLU A 40 7.68 3.65 -19.10
CA GLU A 40 8.86 3.07 -19.74
C GLU A 40 8.49 1.89 -20.65
N LEU A 41 7.57 1.04 -20.21
CA LEU A 41 7.07 -0.08 -21.00
C LEU A 41 6.34 0.40 -22.24
N GLU A 42 5.44 1.37 -22.12
CA GLU A 42 4.74 1.97 -23.26
C GLU A 42 5.72 2.57 -24.27
N SER A 43 6.72 3.31 -23.76
CA SER A 43 7.77 3.91 -24.59
C SER A 43 8.58 2.85 -25.33
N ALA A 44 8.97 1.77 -24.63
CA ALA A 44 9.71 0.66 -25.23
C ALA A 44 8.88 -0.08 -26.30
N LEU A 45 7.58 -0.25 -26.07
CA LEU A 45 6.66 -0.85 -27.02
C LEU A 45 6.47 0.03 -28.27
N ALA A 46 6.43 1.35 -28.10
CA ALA A 46 6.23 2.32 -29.18
C ALA A 46 7.49 2.54 -30.04
N ALA A 47 8.68 2.33 -29.47
CA ALA A 47 9.96 2.63 -30.14
C ALA A 47 10.20 1.86 -31.44
N SER A 48 9.61 0.67 -31.61
CA SER A 48 9.75 -0.13 -32.83
C SER A 48 8.58 -1.11 -32.98
N ARG A 49 8.18 -1.36 -34.23
CA ARG A 49 7.18 -2.38 -34.55
C ARG A 49 7.65 -3.77 -34.09
N PRO A 50 6.75 -4.66 -33.64
CA PRO A 50 7.12 -5.98 -33.11
C PRO A 50 8.10 -6.76 -33.98
N GLU A 51 7.88 -6.77 -35.30
CA GLU A 51 8.70 -7.49 -36.28
C GLU A 51 10.11 -6.90 -36.50
N ALA A 52 10.33 -5.65 -36.11
CA ALA A 52 11.61 -4.95 -36.26
C ALA A 52 12.41 -4.85 -34.95
N ARG A 53 11.89 -5.41 -33.85
CA ARG A 53 12.56 -5.35 -32.54
C ARG A 53 13.79 -6.24 -32.53
N THR A 54 14.89 -5.70 -32.03
CA THR A 54 16.10 -6.47 -31.74
C THR A 54 15.87 -7.36 -30.51
N SER A 55 16.67 -8.42 -30.37
CA SER A 55 16.62 -9.29 -29.19
C SER A 55 16.81 -8.52 -27.88
N GLN A 56 17.63 -7.46 -27.89
CA GLN A 56 17.83 -6.60 -26.72
C GLN A 56 16.57 -5.79 -26.38
N GLN A 57 15.84 -5.29 -27.38
CA GLN A 57 14.57 -4.59 -27.15
C GLN A 57 13.49 -5.54 -26.62
N VAL A 58 13.43 -6.77 -27.14
CA VAL A 58 12.51 -7.80 -26.65
C VAL A 58 12.78 -8.10 -25.17
N LEU A 59 14.05 -8.38 -24.83
CA LEU A 59 14.44 -8.64 -23.44
C LEU A 59 14.09 -7.46 -22.51
N ARG A 60 14.35 -6.21 -22.93
CA ARG A 60 14.01 -5.03 -22.13
C ARG A 60 12.50 -4.93 -21.88
N ILE A 61 11.67 -5.22 -22.88
CA ILE A 61 10.21 -5.20 -22.74
C ILE A 61 9.74 -6.28 -21.76
N GLU A 62 10.34 -7.47 -21.79
CA GLU A 62 10.04 -8.54 -20.83
C GLU A 62 10.42 -8.14 -19.40
N MET A 63 11.62 -7.59 -19.20
CA MET A 63 12.02 -7.07 -17.89
C MET A 63 11.07 -6.00 -17.35
N LEU A 64 10.66 -5.04 -18.20
CA LEU A 64 9.72 -4.00 -17.80
C LEU A 64 8.33 -4.56 -17.45
N ARG A 65 7.89 -5.64 -18.10
CA ARG A 65 6.64 -6.33 -17.74
C ARG A 65 6.74 -7.01 -16.38
N ASP A 66 7.86 -7.66 -16.10
CA ASP A 66 8.11 -8.31 -14.80
C ASP A 66 8.17 -7.25 -13.69
N GLU A 67 8.87 -6.14 -13.92
CA GLU A 67 8.92 -5.00 -12.99
C GLU A 67 7.54 -4.39 -12.75
N LEU A 68 6.71 -4.27 -13.80
CA LEU A 68 5.35 -3.74 -13.68
C LEU A 68 4.48 -4.67 -12.85
N TRP A 69 4.60 -5.98 -13.06
CA TRP A 69 3.88 -6.99 -12.28
C TRP A 69 4.28 -6.97 -10.80
N GLU A 70 5.57 -6.84 -10.48
CA GLU A 70 6.03 -6.73 -9.09
C GLU A 70 5.59 -5.42 -8.44
N ALA A 71 5.58 -4.31 -9.20
CA ALA A 71 5.07 -3.03 -8.73
C ALA A 71 3.57 -3.11 -8.40
N ASP A 72 2.77 -3.76 -9.27
CA ASP A 72 1.34 -3.98 -9.09
C ASP A 72 1.04 -4.83 -7.85
N ARG A 73 1.75 -5.96 -7.69
CA ARG A 73 1.62 -6.81 -6.49
C ARG A 73 1.96 -6.06 -5.21
N SER A 74 3.04 -5.27 -5.24
CA SER A 74 3.45 -4.47 -4.08
C SER A 74 2.40 -3.42 -3.72
N LEU A 75 1.81 -2.76 -4.73
CA LEU A 75 0.75 -1.79 -4.53
C LEU A 75 -0.51 -2.45 -3.94
N SER A 76 -0.93 -3.58 -4.51
CA SER A 76 -2.08 -4.36 -4.03
C SER A 76 -1.91 -4.81 -2.57
N ALA A 77 -0.69 -5.22 -2.19
CA ALA A 77 -0.40 -5.60 -0.80
C ALA A 77 -0.52 -4.41 0.17
N LEU A 78 -0.06 -3.22 -0.25
CA LEU A 78 -0.21 -1.99 0.54
C LEU A 78 -1.67 -1.56 0.68
N GLU A 79 -2.47 -1.69 -0.39
CA GLU A 79 -3.91 -1.41 -0.34
C GLU A 79 -4.65 -2.35 0.60
N ALA A 80 -4.31 -3.64 0.57
CA ALA A 80 -4.89 -4.63 1.49
C ALA A 80 -4.54 -4.33 2.96
N GLU A 81 -3.27 -3.99 3.24
CA GLU A 81 -2.85 -3.65 4.60
C GLU A 81 -3.46 -2.33 5.08
N ARG A 82 -3.54 -1.33 4.20
CA ARG A 82 -4.24 -0.07 4.48
C ARG A 82 -5.69 -0.32 4.86
N ALA A 83 -6.42 -1.11 4.08
CA ALA A 83 -7.83 -1.45 4.37
C ALA A 83 -7.98 -2.18 5.72
N ARG A 84 -7.04 -3.07 6.04
CA ARG A 84 -7.00 -3.78 7.33
C ARG A 84 -6.80 -2.81 8.50
N LEU A 85 -5.88 -1.86 8.38
CA LEU A 85 -5.62 -0.82 9.38
C LEU A 85 -6.78 0.17 9.53
N GLU A 86 -7.43 0.57 8.42
CA GLU A 86 -8.62 1.42 8.44
C GLU A 86 -9.77 0.75 9.19
N THR A 87 -9.97 -0.55 8.97
CA THR A 87 -10.95 -1.35 9.70
C THR A 87 -10.62 -1.42 11.19
N ALA A 88 -9.35 -1.65 11.53
CA ALA A 88 -8.90 -1.67 12.93
C ALA A 88 -9.14 -0.33 13.63
N LEU A 89 -8.83 0.79 12.96
CA LEU A 89 -9.06 2.13 13.49
C LEU A 89 -10.55 2.39 13.72
N ALA A 90 -11.41 2.04 12.75
CA ALA A 90 -12.85 2.19 12.87
C ALA A 90 -13.41 1.40 14.08
N ASN A 91 -12.91 0.20 14.32
CA ASN A 91 -13.29 -0.61 15.48
C ASN A 91 -12.88 0.03 16.81
N VAL A 92 -11.66 0.55 16.90
CA VAL A 92 -11.17 1.26 18.10
C VAL A 92 -12.02 2.50 18.38
N GLU A 93 -12.32 3.29 17.34
CA GLU A 93 -13.15 4.48 17.48
C GLU A 93 -14.61 4.15 17.85
N ALA A 94 -15.17 3.05 17.33
CA ALA A 94 -16.48 2.56 17.73
C ALA A 94 -16.50 2.13 19.20
N ALA A 95 -15.50 1.38 19.65
CA ALA A 95 -15.37 0.95 21.04
C ALA A 95 -15.28 2.15 21.99
N ALA A 96 -14.47 3.16 21.66
CA ALA A 96 -14.35 4.38 22.45
C ALA A 96 -15.68 5.13 22.60
N ARG A 97 -16.48 5.25 21.53
CA ARG A 97 -17.82 5.84 21.58
C ARG A 97 -18.77 5.09 22.50
N THR A 98 -18.76 3.76 22.44
CA THR A 98 -19.63 2.93 23.30
C THR A 98 -19.24 2.98 24.78
N ALA A 99 -17.96 3.07 25.10
CA ALA A 99 -17.47 3.22 26.46
C ALA A 99 -17.92 4.56 27.06
N HIS A 100 -17.73 5.66 26.31
CA HIS A 100 -18.14 7.00 26.74
C HIS A 100 -19.66 7.11 26.99
N ALA A 101 -20.48 6.45 26.15
CA ALA A 101 -21.94 6.43 26.31
C ALA A 101 -22.42 5.62 27.52
N ARG A 102 -21.62 4.66 28.02
CA ARG A 102 -21.92 3.88 29.23
C ARG A 102 -21.54 4.62 30.50
N ASP A 103 -20.42 5.34 30.50
CA ASP A 103 -19.97 6.14 31.65
C ASP A 103 -20.84 7.38 31.90
N SER A 104 -21.69 7.76 30.93
CA SER A 104 -22.58 8.93 31.01
C SER A 104 -24.01 8.59 31.49
N ARG A 105 -24.27 7.36 31.96
CA ARG A 105 -25.56 6.90 32.52
C ARG A 105 -25.42 6.60 34.00
#